data_AF-A0A0F9BNM8-F1
#
_entry.id   AF-A0A0F9BNM8-F1
#
_cell.length_a   1.000
_cell.length_b   1.000
_cell.length_c   1.000
_cell.angle_alpha   90.00
_cell.angle_beta   90.00
_cell.angle_gamma   90.00
#
_symmetry.space_group_name_H-M   'P 1'
#
loop_
_entity.id
_entity.type
_entity.pdbx_description
1 polymer ?
#
loop_
_entity_poly.entity_id
_entity_poly.type
_entity_poly.pdbx_seq_one_letter_code
_entity_poly.pdbx_strand_id
1 'polypeptide(L)'
;MYNLPVLEMLKECFGGSIRRESKDIIHNKYGLLHSWAIWGGNSILFLKQLMPYLHIKEAQANLAIEFQSKKAVGAKRGSWGNSGKTEEAVALEEQQYLLMRSLKKEVTNV
;
A
#
# COMPACT_ATOMS: atom_id res chain seq x y z
N MET A 1 -5.84 -16.82 -12.94
CA MET A 1 -5.22 -15.99 -13.99
C MET A 1 -5.46 -14.55 -13.64
N TYR A 2 -4.44 -13.80 -13.23
CA TYR A 2 -4.59 -12.34 -13.13
C TYR A 2 -4.42 -11.78 -14.53
N ASN A 3 -5.42 -11.03 -15.00
CA ASN A 3 -5.45 -10.51 -16.36
C ASN A 3 -4.51 -9.29 -16.43
N LEU A 4 -3.29 -9.48 -16.94
CA LEU A 4 -2.28 -8.41 -17.12
C LEU A 4 -2.87 -7.14 -17.75
N PRO A 5 -3.73 -7.22 -18.80
CA PRO A 5 -4.48 -6.09 -19.33
C PRO A 5 -5.19 -5.20 -18.29
N VAL A 6 -5.79 -5.79 -17.25
CA VAL A 6 -6.46 -5.02 -16.18
C VAL A 6 -5.44 -4.25 -15.35
N LEU A 7 -4.29 -4.87 -15.06
CA LEU A 7 -3.21 -4.21 -14.33
C LEU A 7 -2.57 -3.08 -15.15
N GLU A 8 -2.45 -3.27 -16.46
CA GLU A 8 -1.97 -2.23 -17.38
C GLU A 8 -2.94 -1.05 -17.44
N MET A 9 -4.24 -1.30 -17.53
CA MET A 9 -5.26 -0.25 -17.44
C MET A 9 -5.17 0.53 -16.11
N LEU A 10 -5.03 -0.17 -14.96
CA LEU A 10 -4.85 0.50 -13.66
C LEU A 10 -3.58 1.36 -13.64
N LYS A 11 -2.49 0.88 -14.24
CA LYS A 11 -1.24 1.62 -14.36
C LYS A 11 -1.40 2.87 -15.23
N GLU A 12 -2.15 2.78 -16.33
CA GLU A 12 -2.42 3.93 -17.20
C GLU A 12 -3.28 4.99 -16.51
N CYS A 13 -4.32 4.57 -15.79
CA CYS A 13 -5.23 5.50 -15.12
C CYS A 13 -4.63 6.15 -13.87
N PHE A 14 -3.87 5.39 -13.06
CA PHE A 14 -3.45 5.81 -11.71
C PHE A 14 -1.92 5.82 -11.51
N GLY A 15 -1.14 5.41 -12.51
CA GLY A 15 0.32 5.31 -12.42
C GLY A 15 0.79 4.06 -11.66
N GLY A 16 1.94 4.15 -10.99
CA GLY A 16 2.52 3.03 -10.23
C GLY A 16 3.35 2.07 -11.09
N SER A 17 3.51 0.84 -10.61
CA SER A 17 4.39 -0.16 -11.24
C SER A 17 3.81 -1.55 -11.15
N ILE A 18 3.92 -2.29 -12.25
CA ILE A 18 3.59 -3.72 -12.30
C ILE A 18 4.88 -4.50 -12.09
N ARG A 19 4.83 -5.48 -11.19
CA ARG A 19 5.94 -6.40 -10.91
C ARG A 19 5.50 -7.81 -11.23
N ARG A 20 6.45 -8.58 -11.76
CA ARG A 20 6.32 -10.03 -11.87
C ARG A 20 6.77 -10.63 -10.55
N GLU A 21 5.92 -11.41 -9.91
CA GLU A 21 6.29 -12.07 -8.67
C GLU A 21 7.21 -13.26 -8.93
N SER A 22 8.10 -13.55 -7.98
CA SER A 22 9.08 -14.63 -8.10
C SER A 22 8.38 -15.98 -8.32
N LYS A 23 9.06 -16.86 -9.07
CA LYS A 23 8.63 -18.25 -9.34
C LYS A 23 8.83 -19.18 -8.14
N ASP A 24 9.29 -18.68 -7.00
CA ASP A 24 9.51 -19.52 -5.82
C ASP A 24 8.21 -20.21 -5.39
N ILE A 25 8.19 -21.53 -5.55
CA ILE A 25 7.06 -22.41 -5.24
C ILE A 25 6.65 -22.29 -3.76
N ILE A 26 7.60 -21.96 -2.88
CA ILE A 26 7.38 -21.73 -1.44
C ILE A 26 6.46 -20.51 -1.20
N HIS A 27 6.59 -19.46 -2.03
CA HIS A 27 5.86 -18.20 -1.87
C HIS A 27 4.68 -18.07 -2.82
N ASN A 28 4.64 -18.87 -3.88
CA ASN A 28 3.66 -18.70 -4.94
C ASN A 28 3.02 -20.03 -5.38
N LYS A 29 2.09 -20.52 -4.56
CA LYS A 29 1.27 -21.71 -4.84
C LYS A 29 0.48 -21.62 -6.17
N TYR A 30 0.31 -20.41 -6.72
CA TYR A 30 -0.57 -20.13 -7.85
C TYR A 30 0.16 -19.86 -9.18
N GLY A 31 1.49 -20.03 -9.22
CA GLY A 31 2.28 -19.90 -10.45
C GLY A 31 2.65 -18.46 -10.78
N LEU A 32 2.73 -18.10 -12.07
CA LEU A 32 3.19 -16.78 -12.48
C LEU A 32 2.15 -15.68 -12.13
N LEU A 33 2.48 -14.83 -11.16
CA LEU A 33 1.63 -13.71 -10.74
C LEU A 33 2.23 -12.37 -11.16
N HIS A 34 1.34 -11.44 -11.52
CA HIS A 34 1.67 -10.03 -11.68
C HIS A 34 0.93 -9.26 -10.60
N SER A 35 1.63 -8.32 -9.95
CA SER A 35 1.03 -7.41 -8.98
C SER A 35 1.28 -5.97 -9.39
N TRP A 36 0.26 -5.13 -9.20
CA TRP A 36 0.35 -3.69 -9.41
C TRP A 36 0.43 -2.99 -8.06
N ALA A 37 1.34 -2.03 -7.93
CA ALA A 37 1.51 -1.24 -6.72
C ALA A 37 1.69 0.24 -7.06
N ILE A 38 1.09 1.09 -6.21
CA ILE A 38 1.12 2.56 -6.29
C ILE A 38 1.65 3.11 -4.97
N TRP A 39 2.43 4.20 -5.04
CA TRP A 39 3.17 4.74 -3.89
C TRP A 39 3.06 6.27 -3.84
N GLY A 40 3.36 6.85 -2.67
CA GLY A 40 3.45 8.29 -2.48
C GLY A 40 2.13 9.03 -2.67
N GLY A 41 2.18 10.25 -3.21
CA GLY A 41 0.99 11.09 -3.38
C GLY A 41 -0.11 10.46 -4.25
N ASN A 42 0.28 9.67 -5.26
CA ASN A 42 -0.68 9.03 -6.16
C ASN A 42 -1.52 7.96 -5.44
N SER A 43 -0.98 7.29 -4.42
CA SER A 43 -1.76 6.31 -3.65
C SER A 43 -2.84 6.97 -2.80
N ILE A 44 -2.61 8.19 -2.29
CA ILE A 44 -3.63 8.97 -1.57
C ILE A 44 -4.79 9.33 -2.51
N LEU A 45 -4.48 9.83 -3.70
CA LEU A 45 -5.51 10.21 -4.69
C LEU A 45 -6.35 9.00 -5.10
N PHE A 46 -5.69 7.88 -5.39
CA PHE A 46 -6.34 6.63 -5.72
C PHE A 46 -7.26 6.14 -4.59
N LEU A 47 -6.77 6.10 -3.34
CA LEU A 47 -7.58 5.67 -2.20
C LEU A 47 -8.79 6.58 -1.98
N LYS A 48 -8.62 7.90 -2.06
CA LYS A 48 -9.72 8.87 -1.92
C LYS A 48 -10.82 8.67 -2.97
N GLN A 49 -10.46 8.34 -4.21
CA GLN A 49 -11.45 8.03 -5.26
C GLN A 49 -12.16 6.70 -5.01
N LEU A 50 -11.48 5.73 -4.40
CA LEU A 50 -12.04 4.41 -4.11
C LEU A 50 -12.91 4.39 -2.84
N MET A 51 -12.69 5.31 -1.89
CA MET A 51 -13.36 5.37 -0.59
C MET A 51 -14.87 5.14 -0.64
N PRO A 52 -15.67 5.77 -1.53
CA PRO A 52 -17.12 5.57 -1.55
C PRO A 52 -17.57 4.13 -1.84
N TYR A 53 -16.68 3.30 -2.38
CA TYR A 53 -16.94 1.93 -2.78
C TYR A 53 -16.30 0.89 -1.85
N LEU A 54 -15.52 1.34 -0.87
CA LEU A 54 -14.85 0.45 0.08
C LEU A 54 -15.76 0.17 1.26
N HIS A 55 -16.25 -1.07 1.36
CA HIS A 55 -16.96 -1.55 2.56
C HIS A 55 -16.06 -2.43 3.43
N ILE A 56 -15.34 -3.37 2.82
CA ILE A 56 -14.51 -4.34 3.56
C ILE A 56 -13.17 -3.72 3.99
N LYS A 57 -12.62 -2.83 3.14
CA LYS A 57 -11.27 -2.25 3.33
C LYS A 57 -11.28 -0.77 3.71
N GLU A 58 -12.42 -0.25 4.15
CA GLU A 58 -12.59 1.17 4.45
C GLU A 58 -11.62 1.64 5.56
N ALA A 59 -11.59 0.91 6.67
CA ALA A 59 -10.73 1.23 7.81
C ALA A 59 -9.24 1.22 7.43
N GLN A 60 -8.81 0.24 6.65
CA GLN A 60 -7.42 0.13 6.17
C GLN A 60 -7.08 1.27 5.20
N ALA A 61 -8.02 1.68 4.34
CA ALA A 61 -7.82 2.79 3.41
C ALA A 61 -7.70 4.14 4.14
N ASN A 62 -8.55 4.40 5.14
CA ASN A 62 -8.45 5.58 5.99
C ASN A 62 -7.10 5.65 6.72
N LEU A 63 -6.67 4.53 7.32
CA LEU A 63 -5.37 4.45 8.00
C LEU A 63 -4.20 4.67 7.03
N ALA A 64 -4.27 4.13 5.82
CA ALA A 64 -3.25 4.32 4.80
C ALA A 64 -3.17 5.78 4.30
N ILE A 65 -4.31 6.46 4.13
CA ILE A 65 -4.36 7.89 3.79
C ILE A 65 -3.72 8.72 4.91
N GLU A 66 -4.04 8.43 6.17
CA GLU A 66 -3.48 9.11 7.33
C GLU A 66 -1.95 8.96 7.38
N PHE A 67 -1.44 7.74 7.22
CA PHE A 67 0.00 7.46 7.18
C PHE A 67 0.71 8.27 6.11
N GLN A 68 0.24 8.19 4.87
CA GLN A 68 0.88 8.85 3.75
C GLN A 68 0.82 10.38 3.89
N SER A 69 -0.26 10.91 4.45
CA SER A 69 -0.41 12.35 4.71
C SER A 69 0.60 12.82 5.76
N LYS A 70 0.79 12.08 6.86
CA LYS A 70 1.80 12.39 7.90
C LYS A 70 3.23 12.30 7.35
N LYS A 71 3.49 11.30 6.50
CA LYS A 71 4.80 11.10 5.85
C LYS A 71 5.15 12.24 4.88
N ALA A 72 4.17 12.76 4.13
CA ALA A 72 4.37 13.89 3.23
C ALA A 72 4.74 15.19 3.97
N VAL A 73 4.19 15.39 5.18
CA VAL A 73 4.47 16.57 6.02
C VAL A 73 5.87 16.50 6.66
N GLY A 74 6.34 15.31 7.04
CA GLY A 74 7.66 15.10 7.62
C GLY A 74 8.83 15.16 6.60
N ALA A 75 8.55 14.99 5.30
CA ALA A 75 9.54 14.96 4.24
C ALA A 75 9.98 16.38 3.78
N LYS A 76 10.45 17.23 4.69
CA LYS A 76 11.24 18.41 4.30
C LYS A 76 12.64 17.94 3.88
N ARG A 77 12.91 18.02 2.57
CA ARG A 77 14.23 17.96 1.90
C ARG A 77 15.03 16.67 2.07
N GLY A 78 14.98 15.84 1.02
CA GLY A 78 16.16 15.15 0.48
C GLY A 78 16.96 14.27 1.43
N SER A 79 16.54 13.02 1.62
CA SER A 79 17.45 11.87 1.64
C SER A 79 16.58 10.62 1.72
N TRP A 80 16.43 9.93 0.59
CA TRP A 80 15.92 8.56 0.56
C TRP A 80 17.05 7.56 0.87
N GLY A 81 18.10 8.00 1.57
CA GLY A 81 19.05 7.14 2.25
C GLY A 81 18.55 6.85 3.66
N ASN A 82 18.86 5.67 4.16
CA ASN A 82 18.54 5.18 5.52
C ASN A 82 19.20 6.03 6.65
N SER A 83 19.62 7.25 6.37
CA SER A 83 20.27 8.18 7.28
C SER A 83 19.21 8.87 8.14
N GLY A 84 18.94 8.27 9.29
CA GLY A 84 18.29 8.93 10.43
C GLY A 84 16.78 9.08 10.31
N LYS A 85 16.04 7.98 10.29
CA LYS A 85 14.65 8.04 10.76
C LYS A 85 14.68 8.45 12.24
N THR A 86 13.92 9.48 12.61
CA THR A 86 13.75 9.83 14.01
C THR A 86 13.07 8.68 14.76
N GLU A 87 13.36 8.52 16.04
CA GLU A 87 12.71 7.51 16.89
C GLU A 87 11.18 7.66 16.85
N GLU A 88 10.69 8.89 16.81
CA GLU A 88 9.26 9.20 16.64
C GLU A 88 8.68 8.68 15.31
N ALA A 89 9.42 8.81 14.20
CA ALA A 89 8.98 8.31 12.91
C ALA A 89 8.95 6.77 12.87
N VAL A 90 9.90 6.12 13.53
CA VAL A 90 9.92 4.66 13.68
C VAL A 90 8.75 4.20 14.54
N ALA A 91 8.54 4.83 15.70
CA ALA A 91 7.43 4.51 16.60
C ALA A 91 6.06 4.70 15.91
N LEU A 92 5.91 5.76 15.11
CA LEU A 92 4.69 6.01 14.33
C LEU A 92 4.47 4.91 13.26
N GLU A 93 5.51 4.52 12.53
CA GLU A 93 5.43 3.42 11.55
C GLU A 93 5.06 2.09 12.22
N GLU A 94 5.65 1.78 13.38
CA GLU A 94 5.33 0.58 14.17
C GLU A 94 3.89 0.59 14.69
N GLN A 95 3.43 1.71 15.25
CA GLN A 95 2.05 1.84 15.72
C GLN A 95 1.05 1.57 14.59
N GLN A 96 1.28 2.14 13.41
CA GLN A 96 0.41 1.94 12.27
C GLN A 96 0.50 0.54 11.69
N TYR A 97 1.67 -0.09 11.74
CA TYR A 97 1.80 -1.51 11.39
C TYR A 97 0.96 -2.40 12.30
N LEU A 98 0.98 -2.15 13.62
CA LEU A 98 0.16 -2.89 14.59
C LEU A 98 -1.34 -2.71 14.33
N LEU A 99 -1.79 -1.47 14.07
CA LEU A 99 -3.18 -1.15 13.73
C LEU A 99 -3.62 -1.83 12.42
N MET A 100 -2.79 -1.78 11.37
CA MET A 100 -3.10 -2.45 10.11
C MET A 100 -3.20 -3.97 10.29
N ARG A 101 -2.35 -4.54 11.17
CA ARG A 101 -2.37 -5.97 11.49
C ARG A 101 -3.60 -6.38 12.28
N SER A 102 -4.12 -5.54 13.19
CA SER A 102 -5.37 -5.84 13.92
C SER A 102 -6.57 -5.79 12.96
N LEU A 103 -6.66 -4.76 12.11
CA LEU A 103 -7.73 -4.64 11.10
C LEU A 103 -7.75 -5.81 10.11
N LYS A 104 -6.59 -6.39 9.77
CA LYS A 104 -6.53 -7.59 8.94
C LYS A 104 -7.18 -8.80 9.61
N LYS A 105 -7.01 -8.97 10.93
CA LYS A 105 -7.63 -10.07 11.68
C LYS A 105 -9.15 -9.94 11.72
N GLU A 106 -9.66 -8.73 11.95
CA GLU A 106 -11.10 -8.47 12.00
C GLU A 106 -11.79 -8.78 10.68
N VAL A 107 -11.22 -8.35 9.55
CA VAL A 107 -11.75 -8.67 8.21
C VAL A 107 -11.73 -10.17 7.89
N THR A 108 -10.85 -10.95 8.52
CA THR A 108 -10.76 -12.40 8.26
C THR A 108 -11.76 -13.21 9.09
N ASN A 109 -12.36 -12.60 10.13
CA ASN A 109 -13.32 -13.23 11.03
C ASN A 109 -14.79 -12.90 10.71
N VAL A 110 -15.04 -12.23 9.58
CA VAL A 110 -16.37 -11.95 9.01
C VAL A 110 -16.59 -12.85 7.81
#